data_AF-A0AAD5RZ62-F1
#
_entry.id   AF-A0AAD5RZ62-F1
#
_cell.length_a   1.000
_cell.length_b   1.000
_cell.length_c   1.000
_cell.angle_alpha   90.00
_cell.angle_beta   90.00
_cell.angle_gamma   90.00
#
_symmetry.space_group_name_H-M   'P 1'
#
loop_
_entity.id
_entity.type
_entity.pdbx_description
1 polymer ?
#
loop_
_entity_poly.entity_id
_entity_poly.type
_entity_poly.pdbx_seq_one_letter_code
_entity_poly.pdbx_strand_id
1 'polypeptide(L)' 'YSLLAHIPQGLSQQDVLQVFVFDDSREVGLAGSDTQMGIRVKVPDDANLRDVRACVAGGVLTVTVAKAAE' A
#
# COMPACT_ATOMS: atom_id res chain seq x y z
N TYR A 1 -0.64 -7.04 9.32
CA TYR A 1 -1.38 -5.76 9.26
C TYR A 1 -2.01 -5.59 7.90
N SER A 2 -3.22 -5.02 7.83
CA SER A 2 -3.90 -4.77 6.56
C SER A 2 -4.28 -3.30 6.45
N LEU A 3 -3.95 -2.72 5.30
CA LEU A 3 -4.38 -1.40 4.85
C LEU A 3 -5.42 -1.56 3.74
N LEU A 4 -6.46 -0.75 3.81
CA LEU A 4 -7.55 -0.72 2.84
C LEU A 4 -7.69 0.69 2.30
N ALA A 5 -7.68 0.82 0.97
CA ALA A 5 -7.90 2.09 0.28
C ALA A 5 -8.94 1.91 -0.83
N HIS A 6 -9.94 2.78 -0.86
CA HIS A 6 -10.88 2.84 -1.97
C HIS A 6 -10.20 3.50 -3.17
N ILE A 7 -10.29 2.86 -4.33
CA ILE A 7 -9.80 3.39 -5.59
C ILE A 7 -10.91 4.26 -6.19
N PRO A 8 -10.68 5.56 -6.43
CA PRO A 8 -11.64 6.43 -7.08
C PRO A 8 -12.19 5.86 -8.39
N GLN A 9 -13.49 6.05 -8.63
CA GLN A 9 -14.10 5.70 -9.91
C GLN A 9 -13.44 6.50 -11.04
N GLY A 10 -13.00 5.81 -12.09
CA GLY A 10 -12.33 6.43 -13.24
C GLY A 10 -10.82 6.20 -13.31
N LEU A 11 -10.18 5.74 -12.23
CA LEU A 11 -8.85 5.15 -12.32
C LEU A 11 -8.98 3.80 -13.03
N SER A 12 -8.47 3.72 -14.25
CA SER A 12 -8.42 2.47 -15.00
C SER A 12 -7.40 1.53 -14.34
N GLN A 13 -7.55 0.21 -14.48
CA GLN A 13 -6.49 -0.73 -14.05
C GLN A 13 -5.15 -0.48 -14.77
N GLN A 14 -5.16 0.28 -15.87
CA GLN A 14 -3.96 0.70 -16.59
C GLN A 14 -3.28 1.91 -15.94
N ASP A 15 -4.00 2.67 -15.10
CA ASP A 15 -3.45 3.72 -14.25
C ASP A 15 -2.74 3.00 -13.09
N VAL A 16 -1.42 2.89 -13.20
CA VAL A 16 -0.63 2.01 -12.34
C VAL A 16 -0.76 2.45 -10.88
N LEU A 17 -1.41 1.61 -10.06
CA LEU A 17 -1.36 1.72 -8.60
C LEU A 17 -0.03 1.16 -8.12
N GLN A 18 0.81 2.03 -7.59
CA GLN A 18 2.12 1.69 -7.06
C GLN A 18 2.06 1.62 -5.54
N VAL A 19 2.67 0.57 -4.99
CA VAL A 19 2.89 0.43 -3.54
C VAL A 19 4.38 0.63 -3.27
N PHE A 20 4.68 1.56 -2.38
CA PHE A 20 6.03 1.89 -1.96
C PHE A 20 6.26 1.45 -0.53
N VAL A 21 7.47 1.01 -0.22
CA VAL A 21 7.91 0.68 1.13
C VAL A 21 9.05 1.61 1.49
N PHE A 22 8.91 2.32 2.59
CA PHE A 22 9.92 3.21 3.15
C PHE A 22 10.43 2.58 4.44
N ASP A 23 11.51 1.80 4.34
CA ASP A 23 12.06 1.03 5.48
C ASP A 23 12.51 1.98 6.60
N ASP A 24 13.29 3.01 6.23
CA ASP A 24 13.84 4.00 7.17
C ASP A 24 12.76 4.73 8.00
N SER A 25 11.60 5.02 7.41
CA SER A 25 10.49 5.70 8.10
C SER A 25 9.41 4.76 8.63
N ARG A 26 9.54 3.45 8.39
CA ARG A 26 8.54 2.41 8.68
C ARG A 26 7.15 2.74 8.12
N GLU A 27 7.09 3.10 6.85
CA GLU A 27 5.87 3.50 6.18
C GLU A 27 5.60 2.68 4.92
N VAL A 28 4.32 2.51 4.61
CA VAL A 28 3.85 2.01 3.31
C VAL A 28 3.11 3.15 2.61
N GLY A 29 3.49 3.41 1.36
CA GLY A 29 2.89 4.42 0.50
C GLY A 29 2.07 3.81 -0.64
N LEU A 30 1.02 4.51 -1.05
CA LEU A 30 0.16 4.14 -2.18
C LEU A 30 0.10 5.32 -3.15
N ALA A 31 0.29 5.14 -4.45
CA ALA A 31 0.14 6.21 -5.45
C ALA A 31 -0.49 5.73 -6.76
N GLY A 32 -1.22 6.63 -7.44
CA GLY A 32 -1.69 6.44 -8.82
C GLY A 32 -0.96 7.40 -9.78
N SER A 33 -0.87 7.05 -11.07
CA SER A 33 0.14 7.59 -12.00
C SER A 33 0.11 9.10 -12.26
N ASP A 34 -1.03 9.78 -12.11
CA ASP A 34 -1.18 11.11 -12.71
C ASP A 34 -1.38 12.25 -11.69
N THR A 35 -1.78 11.95 -10.45
CA THR A 35 -2.02 12.96 -9.42
C THR A 35 -1.28 12.62 -8.13
N GLN A 36 -0.08 13.17 -8.02
CA GLN A 36 0.65 13.50 -6.79
C GLN A 36 0.43 12.61 -5.56
N MET A 37 1.41 11.77 -5.30
CA MET A 37 1.84 11.27 -3.99
C MET A 37 0.70 10.96 -3.00
N GLY A 38 0.19 9.74 -3.11
CA GLY A 38 -0.88 9.27 -2.27
C GLY A 38 -0.47 8.92 -0.84
N ILE A 39 -1.38 8.22 -0.19
CA ILE A 39 -1.40 8.05 1.26
C ILE A 39 -0.15 7.30 1.72
N ARG A 40 0.50 7.82 2.76
CA ARG A 40 1.52 7.10 3.54
C ARG A 40 0.95 6.75 4.89
N VAL A 41 1.22 5.52 5.34
CA VAL A 41 0.77 5.05 6.63
C VAL A 41 1.91 4.38 7.35
N LYS A 42 2.12 4.79 8.59
CA LYS A 42 3.07 4.12 9.48
C LYS A 42 2.59 2.71 9.79
N VAL A 43 3.50 1.76 9.74
CA VAL A 43 3.24 0.40 10.17
C VAL A 43 3.82 0.15 11.56
N PRO A 44 3.27 -0.80 12.32
CA PRO A 44 3.79 -1.14 13.65
C PRO A 44 5.25 -1.61 13.66
N ASP A 45 5.88 -1.52 14.83
CA ASP A 45 7.31 -1.81 14.99
C ASP A 45 7.70 -3.28 14.82
N ASP A 46 6.74 -4.18 14.85
CA ASP A 46 6.91 -5.60 14.58
C ASP A 46 6.47 -5.97 13.15
N ALA A 47 6.23 -5.00 12.27
CA ALA A 47 5.90 -5.27 10.86
C ALA A 47 7.15 -5.69 10.06
N ASN A 48 7.02 -6.75 9.27
CA ASN A 48 8.04 -7.20 8.32
C ASN A 48 7.85 -6.48 6.98
N LEU A 49 8.59 -5.40 6.79
CA LEU A 49 8.54 -4.59 5.56
C LEU A 49 9.13 -5.30 4.32
N ARG A 50 9.73 -6.49 4.49
CA ARG A 50 10.15 -7.33 3.37
C ARG A 50 9.06 -8.26 2.84
N ASP A 51 7.98 -8.47 3.58
CA ASP A 51 6.81 -9.25 3.15
C ASP A 51 5.57 -8.35 3.09
N VAL A 52 5.54 -7.53 2.05
CA VAL A 52 4.43 -6.64 1.69
C VAL A 52 3.76 -7.16 0.43
N ARG A 53 2.45 -7.35 0.48
CA ARG A 53 1.64 -7.85 -0.63
C ARG A 53 0.50 -6.90 -0.91
N ALA A 54 0.18 -6.70 -2.18
CA ALA A 54 -0.89 -5.81 -2.61
C ALA A 54 -1.85 -6.53 -3.56
N CYS A 55 -3.15 -6.26 -3.43
CA CYS A 55 -4.18 -6.81 -4.29
C CYS A 55 -5.28 -5.78 -4.53
N VAL A 56 -5.82 -5.73 -5.74
CA VAL A 56 -6.97 -4.90 -6.10
C VAL A 56 -8.16 -5.80 -6.42
N ALA A 57 -9.25 -5.64 -5.68
CA ALA A 57 -10.49 -6.36 -5.91
C ALA A 57 -11.70 -5.44 -5.63
N GLY A 58 -12.67 -5.42 -6.55
CA GLY A 58 -13.91 -4.65 -6.35
C GLY A 58 -13.70 -3.14 -6.12
N GLY A 59 -12.66 -2.54 -6.72
CA GLY A 59 -12.34 -1.13 -6.51
C GLY A 59 -11.67 -0.81 -5.17
N VAL A 60 -11.20 -1.83 -4.44
CA VAL A 60 -10.45 -1.66 -3.19
C VAL A 60 -9.03 -2.18 -3.38
N LEU A 61 -8.05 -1.35 -3.06
CA LEU A 61 -6.65 -1.75 -2.89
C LEU A 61 -6.45 -2.23 -1.46
N THR A 62 -6.08 -3.49 -1.32
CA THR A 62 -5.69 -4.10 -0.04
C THR A 62 -4.18 -4.29 -0.03
N VAL A 63 -3.51 -3.75 0.99
CA VAL A 63 -2.08 -3.99 1.24
C VAL A 63 -1.91 -4.73 2.55
N THR A 64 -1.26 -5.89 2.50
CA THR A 64 -0.97 -6.73 3.65
C THR A 64 0.52 -6.69 3.95
N VAL A 65 0.86 -6.43 5.21
CA VAL A 65 2.23 -6.46 5.74
C VAL A 65 2.30 -7.57 6.79
N ALA A 66 3.19 -8.54 6.61
CA ALA A 66 3.35 -9.60 7.59
C ALA A 66 3.90 -9.05 8.92
N LYS A 67 3.68 -9.79 10.01
CA LYS A 67 4.39 -9.55 11.26
C LYS A 67 5.78 -10.20 11.14
N ALA A 68 6.80 -9.56 11.70
CA ALA A 68 8.13 -10.12 11.85
C ALA A 68 8.03 -11.39 12.70
N ALA A 69 8.62 -12.48 12.21
CA ALA A 69 8.83 -13.65 13.05
C ALA A 69 9.84 -13.26 14.14
N GLU A 70 9.52 -13.60 15.40
CA GLU A 70 10.43 -13.45 16.53
C GLU A 70 11.71 -14.28 16.34
#